data_AF-A0A7Z2W2V1-F1
#
_entry.id   AF-A0A7Z2W2V1-F1
#
_cell.length_a   1.000
_cell.length_b   1.000
_cell.length_c   1.000
_cell.angle_alpha   90.00
_cell.angle_beta   90.00
_cell.angle_gamma   90.00
#
_symmetry.space_group_name_H-M   'P 1'
#
loop_
_entity.id
_entity.type
_entity.pdbx_description
1 polymer ?
#
loop_
_entity_poly.entity_id
_entity_poly.type
_entity_poly.pdbx_seq_one_letter_code
_entity_poly.pdbx_strand_id
1 'polypeptide(L)'
;MLFPGIGQFYLGRRALALLFLVPAAVAGLAYLDVMLEQASAVADQVLSGAVALDPAAIAARIDAQQTPPWAPAAAIVFALCWIGSIAEALLGRRT
;
A
#
# COMPACT_ATOMS: atom_id res chain seq x y z
N MET A 1 -10.88 9.81 5.34
CA MET A 1 -11.36 8.46 4.95
C MET A 1 -10.24 7.47 5.22
N LEU A 2 -10.48 6.38 5.96
CA LEU A 2 -9.44 5.41 6.34
C LEU A 2 -8.98 4.55 5.14
N PHE A 3 -9.89 4.21 4.21
CA PHE A 3 -9.58 3.39 3.04
C PHE A 3 -10.38 3.84 1.80
N PRO A 4 -9.82 3.74 0.57
CA PRO A 4 -10.52 4.14 -0.66
C PRO A 4 -11.86 3.42 -0.86
N GLY A 5 -12.91 4.16 -1.21
CA GLY A 5 -14.23 3.60 -1.53
C GLY A 5 -15.16 3.33 -0.33
N ILE A 6 -14.64 3.31 0.91
CA ILE A 6 -15.48 3.08 2.12
C ILE A 6 -16.53 4.19 2.28
N GLY A 7 -16.17 5.44 2.02
CA GLY A 7 -17.11 6.56 2.12
C GLY A 7 -18.30 6.41 1.18
N GLN A 8 -18.02 6.08 -0.08
CA GLN A 8 -19.03 5.82 -1.11
C GLN A 8 -19.90 4.63 -0.74
N PHE A 9 -19.33 3.60 -0.10
CA PHE A 9 -20.08 2.43 0.35
C PHE A 9 -21.13 2.81 1.40
N TYR A 10 -20.74 3.57 2.43
CA TYR A 10 -21.65 4.06 3.47
C TYR A 10 -22.71 5.02 2.94
N LEU A 11 -22.39 5.78 1.89
CA LEU A 11 -23.34 6.67 1.20
C LEU A 11 -24.30 5.93 0.24
N GLY A 12 -24.25 4.60 0.18
CA GLY A 12 -25.11 3.79 -0.70
C GLY A 12 -24.67 3.77 -2.17
N ARG A 13 -23.57 4.45 -2.53
CA ARG A 13 -23.05 4.57 -3.89
C ARG A 13 -22.11 3.41 -4.22
N ARG A 14 -22.66 2.18 -4.14
CA ARG A 14 -21.90 0.92 -4.18
C ARG A 14 -21.04 0.73 -5.43
N ALA A 15 -21.53 1.13 -6.60
CA ALA A 15 -20.76 1.01 -7.85
C ALA A 15 -19.47 1.85 -7.80
N LEU A 16 -19.56 3.09 -7.31
CA LEU A 16 -18.41 3.97 -7.12
C LEU A 16 -17.53 3.53 -5.96
N ALA A 17 -18.12 2.93 -4.91
CA ALA A 17 -17.34 2.30 -3.86
C ALA A 17 -16.43 1.21 -4.43
N LEU A 18 -16.97 0.31 -5.26
CA LEU A 18 -16.20 -0.76 -5.89
C LEU A 18 -15.11 -0.25 -6.83
N LEU A 19 -15.36 0.85 -7.55
CA LEU A 19 -14.39 1.50 -8.43
C LEU A 19 -13.10 1.90 -7.70
N PHE A 20 -13.20 2.37 -6.45
CA PHE A 20 -12.01 2.74 -5.67
C PHE A 20 -11.52 1.60 -4.77
N LEU A 21 -12.43 0.82 -4.20
CA LEU A 21 -12.12 -0.19 -3.20
C LEU A 21 -11.37 -1.38 -3.80
N VAL A 22 -11.83 -1.92 -4.94
CA VAL A 22 -11.23 -3.12 -5.54
C VAL A 22 -9.79 -2.87 -6.00
N PRO A 23 -9.48 -1.86 -6.84
CA PRO A 23 -8.10 -1.63 -7.26
C PRO A 23 -7.20 -1.23 -6.10
N ALA A 24 -7.70 -0.46 -5.12
CA ALA A 24 -6.92 -0.15 -3.93
C ALA A 24 -6.63 -1.40 -3.09
N ALA A 25 -7.59 -2.29 -2.91
CA ALA A 25 -7.37 -3.52 -2.15
C ALA A 25 -6.34 -4.41 -2.84
N VAL A 26 -6.47 -4.62 -4.16
CA VAL A 26 -5.51 -5.42 -4.92
C VAL A 26 -4.12 -4.82 -4.88
N ALA A 27 -4.00 -3.52 -5.17
CA ALA A 27 -2.70 -2.84 -5.18
C ALA A 27 -2.06 -2.78 -3.80
N GLY A 28 -2.85 -2.48 -2.76
CA GLY A 28 -2.38 -2.42 -1.38
C GLY A 28 -1.94 -3.78 -0.85
N LEU A 29 -2.70 -4.84 -1.10
CA LEU A 29 -2.34 -6.20 -0.70
C LEU A 29 -1.09 -6.69 -1.44
N ALA A 30 -0.99 -6.47 -2.75
CA ALA A 30 0.19 -6.84 -3.53
C ALA A 30 1.44 -6.09 -3.05
N TYR A 31 1.32 -4.78 -2.80
CA TYR A 31 2.44 -4.00 -2.26
C TYR A 31 2.85 -4.46 -0.85
N LEU A 32 1.88 -4.74 0.02
CA LEU A 32 2.13 -5.21 1.38
C LEU A 32 2.85 -6.56 1.39
N ASP A 33 2.48 -7.47 0.48
CA ASP A 33 3.12 -8.78 0.33
C ASP A 33 4.63 -8.64 0.10
N VAL A 34 5.02 -7.79 -0.86
CA VAL A 34 6.45 -7.48 -1.12
C VAL A 34 7.13 -6.90 0.12
N MET A 35 6.48 -5.97 0.82
CA MET A 35 7.08 -5.36 2.01
C MET A 35 7.26 -6.36 3.15
N LEU A 36 6.33 -7.31 3.31
CA LEU A 36 6.43 -8.38 4.31
C LEU A 36 7.54 -9.38 3.96
N GLU A 37 7.67 -9.74 2.69
CA GLU A 37 8.80 -10.57 2.21
C GLU A 37 10.15 -9.89 2.47
N GLN A 38 10.27 -8.60 2.15
CA GLN A 38 11.51 -7.86 2.40
C GLN A 38 11.81 -7.75 3.90
N ALA A 39 10.80 -7.42 4.71
CA ALA A 39 10.95 -7.30 6.17
C ALA A 39 11.34 -8.63 6.81
N SER A 40 10.71 -9.73 6.42
CA SER A 40 11.04 -11.07 6.92
C SER A 40 12.45 -11.50 6.53
N ALA A 41 12.86 -11.27 5.27
CA ALA A 41 14.21 -11.57 4.82
C ALA A 41 15.30 -10.79 5.59
N VAL A 42 15.03 -9.53 5.94
CA VAL A 42 15.96 -8.75 6.79
C VAL A 42 15.93 -9.24 8.24
N ALA A 43 14.75 -9.57 8.78
CA ALA A 43 14.61 -10.11 10.12
C ALA A 43 15.40 -11.43 10.29
N ASP A 44 15.33 -12.33 9.31
CA ASP A 44 16.08 -13.60 9.32
C ASP A 44 17.60 -13.37 9.31
N GLN A 45 18.08 -12.36 8.57
CA GLN A 45 19.49 -11.99 8.56
C GLN A 45 19.96 -11.42 9.91
N VAL A 46 19.10 -10.68 10.61
CA VAL A 46 19.39 -10.19 11.95
C VAL A 46 19.40 -11.33 12.96
N LEU A 47 18.39 -12.21 12.92
CA LEU A 47 18.25 -13.34 13.85
C LEU A 47 19.36 -14.39 13.69
N SER A 48 19.84 -14.59 12.46
CA SER A 48 20.99 -15.47 12.18
C SER A 48 22.35 -14.86 12.54
N GLY A 49 22.40 -13.58 12.94
CA GLY A 49 23.64 -12.86 13.21
C GLY A 49 24.41 -12.41 11.96
N ALA A 50 23.83 -12.57 10.76
CA ALA A 50 24.42 -12.13 9.49
C ALA A 50 24.38 -10.59 9.30
N VAL A 51 23.55 -9.90 10.09
CA VAL A 51 23.42 -8.44 10.15
C VAL A 51 23.47 -8.02 11.61
N ALA A 52 24.25 -6.99 11.91
CA ALA A 52 24.28 -6.41 13.25
C ALA A 52 22.92 -5.79 13.59
N LEU A 53 22.50 -5.93 14.85
CA LEU A 53 21.27 -5.30 15.36
C LEU A 53 21.51 -3.80 15.60
N ASP A 54 21.82 -3.07 14.53
CA ASP A 54 21.95 -1.62 14.52
C ASP A 54 21.12 -1.00 13.38
N PRO A 55 20.54 0.20 13.58
CA PRO A 55 19.67 0.80 12.59
C PRO A 55 20.33 1.08 11.23
N ALA A 56 21.63 1.39 11.20
CA ALA A 56 22.32 1.74 9.96
C ALA A 56 22.57 0.51 9.10
N ALA A 57 22.99 -0.61 9.70
CA ALA A 57 23.17 -1.87 9.00
C ALA A 57 21.83 -2.42 8.48
N ILE A 58 20.76 -2.32 9.27
CA ILE A 58 19.41 -2.75 8.85
C ILE A 58 18.93 -1.90 7.67
N ALA A 59 19.07 -0.57 7.73
CA ALA A 59 18.66 0.32 6.64
C ALA A 59 19.40 -0.01 5.33
N ALA A 60 20.72 -0.22 5.39
CA ALA A 60 21.50 -0.61 4.22
C ALA A 60 21.05 -1.94 3.60
N ARG A 61 20.57 -2.90 4.41
CA ARG A 61 20.03 -4.17 3.92
C ARG A 61 18.65 -4.03 3.32
N ILE A 62 17.80 -3.16 3.87
CA ILE A 62 16.51 -2.82 3.28
C ILE A 62 16.73 -2.14 1.92
N ASP A 63 17.63 -1.16 1.84
CA ASP A 63 17.93 -0.45 0.59
C ASP A 63 18.55 -1.34 -0.49
N ALA A 64 19.26 -2.40 -0.09
CA ALA A 64 19.82 -3.39 -1.01
C ALA A 64 18.80 -4.41 -1.53
N GLN A 65 17.58 -4.47 -0.97
CA GLN A 65 16.54 -5.39 -1.41
C GLN A 65 16.07 -5.03 -2.83
N GLN A 66 16.00 -6.04 -3.69
CA GLN A 66 15.41 -5.85 -5.02
C GLN A 66 13.90 -5.79 -4.88
N THR A 67 13.34 -4.63 -5.22
CA THR A 67 11.90 -4.44 -5.29
C THR A 67 11.40 -4.81 -6.69
N PRO A 68 10.36 -5.65 -6.82
CA PRO A 68 9.77 -5.96 -8.12
C PRO A 68 9.37 -4.68 -8.87
N PRO A 69 9.54 -4.62 -10.20
CA PRO A 69 9.32 -3.39 -10.97
C PRO A 69 7.87 -2.89 -10.93
N TRP A 70 6.92 -3.76 -10.59
CA TRP A 70 5.50 -3.41 -10.47
C TRP A 70 5.13 -2.82 -9.10
N ALA A 71 5.91 -3.03 -8.04
CA ALA A 71 5.53 -2.59 -6.69
C ALA A 71 5.40 -1.05 -6.57
N PRO A 72 6.27 -0.23 -7.18
CA PRO A 72 6.06 1.23 -7.23
C PRO A 72 4.75 1.60 -7.93
N ALA A 73 4.36 0.89 -8.99
CA ALA A 73 3.10 1.11 -9.68
C ALA A 73 1.89 0.76 -8.79
N ALA A 74 1.97 -0.31 -7.99
CA ALA A 74 0.94 -0.65 -7.02
C ALA A 74 0.76 0.47 -5.97
N ALA A 75 1.85 1.02 -5.43
CA ALA A 75 1.79 2.16 -4.52
C ALA A 75 1.14 3.39 -5.15
N ILE A 76 1.47 3.70 -6.42
CA ILE A 76 0.86 4.80 -7.17
C ILE A 76 -0.64 4.56 -7.37
N VAL A 77 -1.05 3.36 -7.80
CA VAL A 77 -2.47 3.01 -8.00
C VAL A 77 -3.25 3.17 -6.70
N PHE A 78 -2.70 2.68 -5.59
CA PHE A 78 -3.31 2.84 -4.27
C PHE A 78 -3.50 4.32 -3.91
N ALA A 79 -2.46 5.14 -4.08
CA ALA A 79 -2.50 6.57 -3.81
C ALA A 79 -3.52 7.30 -4.70
N LEU A 80 -3.59 6.97 -5.99
CA LEU A 80 -4.56 7.52 -6.93
C LEU A 80 -6.00 7.15 -6.54
N CYS A 81 -6.25 5.89 -6.14
CA CYS A 81 -7.57 5.47 -5.66
C CYS A 81 -7.96 6.23 -4.39
N TRP A 82 -7.01 6.49 -3.49
CA TRP A 82 -7.25 7.23 -2.25
C TRP A 82 -7.59 8.69 -2.51
N ILE A 83 -6.76 9.39 -3.28
CA ILE A 83 -7.02 10.79 -3.65
C ILE A 83 -8.32 10.90 -4.46
N GLY A 84 -8.53 10.00 -5.43
CA GLY A 84 -9.74 9.94 -6.24
C GLY A 84 -11.00 9.73 -5.40
N SER A 85 -10.98 8.80 -4.44
CA SER A 85 -12.10 8.55 -3.52
C SER A 85 -12.40 9.77 -2.64
N ILE A 86 -11.38 10.51 -2.19
CA ILE A 86 -11.57 11.75 -1.42
C ILE A 86 -12.18 12.83 -2.32
N ALA A 87 -11.62 13.06 -3.51
CA ALA A 87 -12.11 14.06 -4.44
C ALA A 87 -13.57 13.78 -4.84
N GLU A 88 -13.90 12.53 -5.15
CA GLU A 88 -15.25 12.10 -5.46
C GLU A 88 -16.19 12.34 -4.27
N ALA A 89 -15.79 11.99 -3.04
CA ALA A 89 -16.63 12.23 -1.86
C ALA A 89 -16.86 13.71 -1.56
N LEU A 90 -15.91 14.60 -1.89
CA LEU A 90 -16.02 16.04 -1.68
C LEU A 90 -16.83 16.73 -2.78
N LEU A 91 -16.60 16.39 -4.04
CA LEU A 91 -17.24 17.03 -5.19
C LEU A 91 -18.60 16.42 -5.52
N GLY A 92 -18.74 15.10 -5.40
CA GLY A 92 -19.98 14.37 -5.69
C GLY A 92 -21.12 14.65 -4.72
N ARG A 93 -20.88 15.39 -3.61
CA ARG A 93 -21.94 15.93 -2.74
C ARG A 93 -22.58 17.22 -3.28
N ARG A 94 -21.99 17.87 -4.28
CA ARG A 94 -22.47 19.17 -4.82
C ARG A 94 -23.38 19.04 -6.05
N THR A 95 -23.58 17.82 -6.55
CA THR A 95 -24.48 17.45 -7.66
C THR A 95 -25.59 16.57 -7.13
#